data_AF-A0A8C1NWQ3-F1
#
_entry.id   AF-A0A8C1NWQ3-F1
#
_cell.length_a   1.000
_cell.length_b   1.000
_cell.length_c   1.000
_cell.angle_alpha   90.00
_cell.angle_beta   90.00
_cell.angle_gamma   90.00
#
_symmetry.space_group_name_H-M   'P 1'
#
loop_
_entity.id
_entity.type
_entity.pdbx_description
1 polymer ?
#
loop_
_entity_poly.entity_id
_entity_poly.type
_entity_poly.pdbx_seq_one_letter_code
_entity_poly.pdbx_strand_id
1 'polypeptide(L)'
;KPVFAHDLRLFYIGFLCVCLQPTAEALRGAIQLGIGYSVGNMTSKPDRDVLMQDFYVVESVFLPSEGSNLTPAHHYPDFRFKNYAPLAFRYFRELFGIKPDDYLYSICKEPLIELSNPGASSSWFYLTSDDEFIIKTVQHKEAEFLQKLLPGYYMNLNQNPRTLLPKFYGLYCIQCGGVNIRLVVMNNILPRSLKMHYKYDLKGSTYKRRASRKERAKASPTFKDLDFQEMHEGLYFDADTYNALMKTLQRDCRVLESFKIMDYSLLLGIHVLDRKLRGRGGIGDSKRHGGQKVLYSTALESIQGDGKAGDPLPDADDDTLGGIPAKHKDEKLLIFLGIIDILQSYRFIKKVEHSWKALVHDGDTVSVHRPNFYADRFLKFMGTMVFKKTHRKLYASLLFSVK
;
A
#
# COMPACT_ATOMS: atom_id res chain seq x y z
N LYS A 1 -48.97 8.46 -32.55
CA LYS A 1 -48.29 9.23 -31.47
C LYS A 1 -48.37 8.44 -30.15
N PRO A 2 -47.49 7.46 -29.95
CA PRO A 2 -46.86 7.28 -28.62
C PRO A 2 -45.44 6.70 -28.75
N VAL A 3 -44.53 7.38 -29.46
CA VAL A 3 -43.11 6.95 -29.56
C VAL A 3 -42.17 7.93 -28.85
N PHE A 4 -42.60 9.17 -28.62
CA PHE A 4 -41.77 10.20 -27.95
C PHE A 4 -41.79 10.15 -26.41
N ALA A 5 -42.69 9.40 -25.77
CA ALA A 5 -42.79 9.35 -24.31
C ALA A 5 -41.81 8.33 -23.66
N HIS A 6 -41.35 7.34 -24.42
CA HIS A 6 -40.43 6.31 -23.90
C HIS A 6 -38.96 6.78 -23.89
N ASP A 7 -38.58 7.63 -24.85
CA ASP A 7 -37.23 8.20 -24.94
C ASP A 7 -36.96 9.26 -23.86
N LEU A 8 -37.97 10.08 -23.48
CA LEU A 8 -37.79 11.02 -22.38
C LEU A 8 -37.61 10.31 -21.03
N ARG A 9 -38.23 9.14 -20.80
CA ARG A 9 -38.03 8.37 -19.56
C ARG A 9 -36.62 7.77 -19.49
N LEU A 10 -36.06 7.29 -20.60
CA LEU A 10 -34.68 6.80 -20.63
C LEU A 10 -33.65 7.93 -20.48
N PHE A 11 -33.93 9.12 -21.04
CA PHE A 11 -33.12 10.30 -20.79
C PHE A 11 -33.23 10.79 -19.34
N TYR A 12 -34.42 10.78 -18.72
CA TYR A 12 -34.61 11.16 -17.32
C TYR A 12 -33.98 10.15 -16.35
N ILE A 13 -34.06 8.85 -16.65
CA ILE A 13 -33.41 7.80 -15.85
C ILE A 13 -31.89 7.84 -16.03
N GLY A 14 -31.40 8.14 -17.23
CA GLY A 14 -29.98 8.38 -17.50
C GLY A 14 -29.45 9.62 -16.74
N PHE A 15 -30.22 10.71 -16.70
CA PHE A 15 -29.86 11.93 -15.98
C PHE A 15 -29.99 11.77 -14.46
N LEU A 16 -31.03 11.07 -13.95
CA LEU A 16 -31.14 10.73 -12.53
C LEU A 16 -30.04 9.77 -12.06
N CYS A 17 -29.59 8.84 -12.92
CA CYS A 17 -28.52 7.90 -12.58
C CYS A 17 -27.15 8.60 -12.50
N VAL A 18 -26.93 9.66 -13.29
CA VAL A 18 -25.75 10.53 -13.20
C VAL A 18 -25.78 11.39 -11.92
N CYS A 19 -26.95 11.73 -11.38
CA CYS A 19 -27.10 12.50 -10.14
C CYS A 19 -26.86 11.70 -8.84
N LEU A 20 -26.63 10.38 -8.90
CA LEU A 20 -26.49 9.53 -7.69
C LEU A 20 -25.04 9.20 -7.32
N GLN A 21 -24.07 9.44 -8.20
CA GLN A 21 -22.66 9.28 -7.85
C GLN A 21 -22.10 10.58 -7.27
N PRO A 22 -21.53 10.56 -6.05
CA PRO A 22 -20.94 11.74 -5.47
C PRO A 22 -19.81 12.25 -6.38
N THR A 23 -19.73 13.57 -6.56
CA THR A 23 -18.60 14.19 -7.27
C THR A 23 -17.28 13.85 -6.56
N ALA A 24 -16.16 13.87 -7.28
CA ALA A 24 -14.84 13.59 -6.69
C ALA A 24 -14.51 14.54 -5.51
N GLU A 25 -15.01 15.78 -5.56
CA GLU A 25 -14.91 16.73 -4.45
C GLU A 25 -15.81 16.36 -3.27
N ALA A 26 -17.08 16.04 -3.51
CA ALA A 26 -18.00 15.61 -2.46
C ALA A 26 -17.53 14.33 -1.77
N LEU A 27 -16.95 13.39 -2.53
CA LEU A 27 -16.37 12.19 -1.97
C LEU A 27 -15.17 12.49 -1.07
N ARG A 28 -14.21 13.31 -1.52
CA ARG A 28 -13.05 13.69 -0.70
C ARG A 28 -13.48 14.33 0.62
N GLY A 29 -14.43 15.26 0.56
CA GLY A 29 -15.02 15.86 1.75
C GLY A 29 -15.70 14.88 2.69
N ALA A 30 -16.52 13.96 2.15
CA ALA A 30 -17.18 12.92 2.93
C ALA A 30 -16.18 11.94 3.58
N ILE A 31 -15.05 11.66 2.92
CA ILE A 31 -13.94 10.87 3.47
C ILE A 31 -13.35 11.58 4.70
N GLN A 32 -12.96 12.85 4.53
CA GLN A 32 -12.31 13.62 5.59
C GLN A 32 -13.25 13.82 6.79
N LEU A 33 -14.52 14.15 6.55
CA LEU A 33 -15.51 14.34 7.60
C LEU A 33 -15.79 13.02 8.36
N GLY A 34 -16.01 11.92 7.61
CA GLY A 34 -16.31 10.62 8.20
C GLY A 34 -15.15 10.04 9.02
N ILE A 35 -13.92 10.11 8.49
CA ILE A 35 -12.71 9.70 9.23
C ILE A 35 -12.49 10.61 10.44
N GLY A 36 -12.64 11.92 10.28
CA GLY A 36 -12.50 12.91 11.36
C GLY A 36 -13.42 12.60 12.54
N TYR A 37 -14.71 12.41 12.26
CA TYR A 37 -15.68 12.02 13.28
C TYR A 37 -15.36 10.65 13.89
N SER A 38 -15.12 9.63 13.05
CA SER A 38 -14.98 8.26 13.55
C SER A 38 -13.72 8.05 14.37
N VAL A 39 -12.60 8.65 13.99
CA VAL A 39 -11.34 8.53 14.75
C VAL A 39 -11.36 9.44 15.97
N GLY A 40 -11.91 10.66 15.85
CA GLY A 40 -12.11 11.55 17.00
C GLY A 40 -13.04 10.97 18.08
N ASN A 41 -14.07 10.22 17.69
CA ASN A 41 -14.92 9.50 18.65
C ASN A 41 -14.24 8.24 19.25
N MET A 42 -13.18 7.74 18.63
CA MET A 42 -12.44 6.58 19.15
C MET A 42 -11.40 6.99 20.20
N THR A 43 -10.89 8.23 20.17
CA THR A 43 -9.92 8.72 21.16
C THR A 43 -10.54 8.93 22.54
N SER A 44 -11.86 9.08 22.63
CA SER A 44 -12.59 9.14 23.90
C SER A 44 -12.86 7.77 24.53
N LYS A 45 -12.68 6.67 23.78
CA LYS A 45 -12.88 5.30 24.29
C LYS A 45 -11.61 4.82 25.02
N PRO A 46 -11.76 4.11 26.15
CA PRO A 46 -10.62 3.63 26.93
C PRO A 46 -9.81 2.59 26.16
N ASP A 47 -8.51 2.55 26.48
CA ASP A 47 -7.56 1.65 25.86
C ASP A 47 -7.74 0.24 26.41
N ARG A 48 -7.74 -0.74 25.51
CA ARG A 48 -7.80 -2.17 25.85
C ARG A 48 -7.23 -3.01 24.71
N ASP A 49 -6.88 -4.24 25.04
CA ASP A 49 -6.41 -5.22 24.08
C ASP A 49 -7.47 -5.57 23.02
N VAL A 50 -6.96 -5.91 21.82
CA VAL A 50 -7.79 -6.37 20.70
C VAL A 50 -8.19 -7.81 20.92
N LEU A 51 -9.50 -8.07 20.88
CA LEU A 51 -10.09 -9.39 20.97
C LEU A 51 -10.54 -9.87 19.58
N MET A 52 -10.71 -11.19 19.41
CA MET A 52 -11.11 -11.76 18.11
C MET A 52 -12.42 -11.17 17.57
N GLN A 53 -13.36 -10.84 18.45
CA GLN A 53 -14.63 -10.20 18.08
C GLN A 53 -14.45 -8.81 17.45
N ASP A 54 -13.41 -8.07 17.84
CA ASP A 54 -13.18 -6.69 17.39
C ASP A 54 -12.86 -6.62 15.89
N PHE A 55 -12.35 -7.70 15.30
CA PHE A 55 -12.11 -7.78 13.85
C PHE A 55 -13.41 -7.80 13.02
N TYR A 56 -14.54 -8.15 13.62
CA TYR A 56 -15.83 -8.26 12.94
C TYR A 56 -16.78 -7.09 13.22
N VAL A 57 -16.43 -6.21 14.17
CA VAL A 57 -17.23 -5.02 14.52
C VAL A 57 -17.31 -4.07 13.33
N VAL A 58 -18.49 -3.51 13.09
CA VAL A 58 -18.70 -2.41 12.14
C VAL A 58 -19.55 -1.35 12.82
N GLU A 59 -18.95 -0.18 13.05
CA GLU A 59 -19.65 0.99 13.57
C GLU A 59 -20.21 1.80 12.41
N SER A 60 -21.40 2.38 12.59
CA SER A 60 -22.09 3.14 11.55
C SER A 60 -22.66 4.43 12.13
N VAL A 61 -22.35 5.56 11.51
CA VAL A 61 -22.91 6.86 11.83
C VAL A 61 -23.58 7.47 10.60
N PHE A 62 -24.67 8.20 10.81
CA PHE A 62 -25.33 8.97 9.76
C PHE A 62 -24.91 10.44 9.89
N LEU A 63 -24.48 11.05 8.77
CA LEU A 63 -24.05 12.44 8.68
C LEU A 63 -25.01 13.18 7.74
N PRO A 64 -26.03 13.87 8.30
CA PRO A 64 -26.92 14.71 7.51
C PRO A 64 -26.25 16.04 7.17
N SER A 65 -26.54 16.55 5.97
CA SER A 65 -26.07 17.85 5.47
C SER A 65 -26.46 19.03 6.37
N GLU A 66 -27.67 18.99 6.95
CA GLU A 66 -28.16 19.99 7.92
C GLU A 66 -27.43 19.92 9.28
N GLY A 67 -26.63 18.87 9.52
CA GLY A 67 -25.99 18.59 10.80
C GLY A 67 -26.91 17.89 11.79
N SER A 68 -26.35 17.50 12.93
CA SER A 68 -27.05 16.84 14.03
C SER A 68 -26.43 17.23 15.37
N ASN A 69 -27.01 16.75 16.47
CA ASN A 69 -26.41 16.93 17.80
C ASN A 69 -25.02 16.27 17.94
N LEU A 70 -24.65 15.36 17.03
CA LEU A 70 -23.38 14.65 17.05
C LEU A 70 -22.43 15.12 15.93
N THR A 71 -22.96 15.64 14.83
CA THR A 71 -22.18 15.91 13.61
C THR A 71 -22.42 17.34 13.13
N PRO A 72 -21.37 18.10 12.78
CA PRO A 72 -21.55 19.46 12.26
C PRO A 72 -22.28 19.44 10.91
N ALA A 73 -22.96 20.54 10.59
CA ALA A 73 -23.55 20.76 9.26
C ALA A 73 -22.47 20.82 8.17
N HIS A 74 -22.81 20.38 6.96
CA HIS A 74 -21.88 20.31 5.84
C HIS A 74 -22.57 20.44 4.47
N HIS A 75 -21.81 20.82 3.44
CA HIS A 75 -22.33 21.04 2.09
C HIS A 75 -22.44 19.76 1.23
N TYR A 76 -21.97 18.62 1.72
CA TYR A 76 -22.07 17.34 1.01
C TYR A 76 -23.46 16.71 1.18
N PRO A 77 -23.92 15.89 0.22
CA PRO A 77 -25.16 15.14 0.37
C PRO A 77 -25.15 14.25 1.62
N ASP A 78 -26.33 14.00 2.19
CA ASP A 78 -26.50 13.09 3.32
C ASP A 78 -25.86 11.73 3.05
N PHE A 79 -25.06 11.24 3.99
CA PHE A 79 -24.39 9.96 3.84
C PHE A 79 -24.28 9.19 5.15
N ARG A 80 -24.18 7.87 5.04
CA ARG A 80 -23.86 6.99 6.16
C ARG A 80 -22.40 6.57 6.06
N PHE A 81 -21.65 6.79 7.13
CA PHE A 81 -20.26 6.39 7.24
C PHE A 81 -20.14 5.14 8.10
N LYS A 82 -19.47 4.11 7.59
CA LYS A 82 -19.19 2.86 8.31
C LYS A 82 -17.70 2.72 8.54
N ASN A 83 -17.32 2.42 9.79
CA ASN A 83 -15.96 2.12 10.20
C ASN A 83 -15.85 0.64 10.59
N TYR A 84 -15.01 -0.11 9.88
CA TYR A 84 -14.83 -1.54 10.08
C TYR A 84 -13.67 -1.78 11.05
N ALA A 85 -13.85 -2.69 12.00
CA ALA A 85 -12.86 -3.10 13.00
C ALA A 85 -12.11 -1.91 13.65
N PRO A 86 -12.83 -0.91 14.20
CA PRO A 86 -12.24 0.36 14.65
C PRO A 86 -11.09 0.19 15.64
N LEU A 87 -11.24 -0.72 16.61
CA LEU A 87 -10.21 -0.98 17.62
C LEU A 87 -9.00 -1.69 17.02
N ALA A 88 -9.19 -2.63 16.08
CA ALA A 88 -8.08 -3.30 15.42
C ALA A 88 -7.23 -2.32 14.60
N PHE A 89 -7.85 -1.40 13.85
CA PHE A 89 -7.11 -0.38 13.09
C PHE A 89 -6.51 0.72 13.98
N ARG A 90 -7.08 0.98 15.17
CA ARG A 90 -6.40 1.78 16.18
C ARG A 90 -5.10 1.08 16.62
N TYR A 91 -5.17 -0.19 17.01
CA TYR A 91 -3.99 -0.97 17.39
C TYR A 91 -2.95 -1.04 16.26
N PHE A 92 -3.35 -1.27 15.01
CA PHE A 92 -2.40 -1.30 13.89
C PHE A 92 -1.70 0.05 13.71
N ARG A 93 -2.42 1.17 13.80
CA ARG A 93 -1.81 2.51 13.74
C ARG A 93 -0.79 2.69 14.87
N GLU A 94 -1.14 2.32 16.10
CA GLU A 94 -0.24 2.39 17.26
C GLU A 94 1.01 1.51 17.09
N LEU A 95 0.84 0.28 16.59
CA LEU A 95 1.96 -0.62 16.29
C LEU A 95 2.89 -0.05 15.22
N PHE A 96 2.32 0.68 14.27
CA PHE A 96 3.07 1.44 13.28
C PHE A 96 3.43 2.85 13.76
N GLY A 97 3.35 3.20 15.05
CA GLY A 97 3.81 4.49 15.56
C GLY A 97 2.99 5.72 15.13
N ILE A 98 1.81 5.53 14.54
CA ILE A 98 0.96 6.61 14.04
C ILE A 98 0.05 7.09 15.18
N LYS A 99 0.28 8.32 15.63
CA LYS A 99 -0.60 8.96 16.62
C LYS A 99 -1.95 9.32 16.00
N PRO A 100 -3.05 9.25 16.77
CA PRO A 100 -4.37 9.64 16.29
C PRO A 100 -4.41 11.06 15.73
N ASP A 101 -3.74 12.01 16.40
CA ASP A 101 -3.73 13.42 15.99
C ASP A 101 -2.98 13.63 14.68
N ASP A 102 -1.83 12.96 14.48
CA ASP A 102 -1.06 13.02 13.23
C ASP A 102 -1.86 12.42 12.07
N TYR A 103 -2.51 11.28 12.30
CA TYR A 103 -3.39 10.63 11.31
C TYR A 103 -4.56 11.54 10.91
N LEU A 104 -5.21 12.17 11.88
CA LEU A 104 -6.31 13.11 11.65
C LEU A 104 -5.83 14.38 10.94
N TYR A 105 -4.68 14.93 11.34
CA TYR A 105 -4.10 16.11 10.73
C TYR A 105 -3.79 15.87 9.25
N SER A 106 -3.09 14.77 8.95
CA SER A 106 -2.70 14.37 7.61
C SER A 106 -3.89 14.20 6.65
N ILE A 107 -4.94 13.51 7.12
CA ILE A 107 -6.09 13.18 6.28
C ILE A 107 -7.11 14.32 6.22
N CYS A 108 -7.44 14.94 7.35
CA CYS A 108 -8.62 15.80 7.46
C CYS A 108 -8.32 17.29 7.32
N LYS A 109 -7.07 17.73 7.53
CA LYS A 109 -6.76 19.17 7.53
C LYS A 109 -6.45 19.71 6.14
N GLU A 110 -5.70 18.96 5.35
CA GLU A 110 -5.26 19.37 4.02
C GLU A 110 -6.05 18.66 2.92
N PRO A 111 -6.27 19.28 1.74
CA PRO A 111 -7.02 18.65 0.65
C PRO A 111 -6.37 17.37 0.14
N LEU A 112 -7.19 16.33 -0.08
CA LEU A 112 -6.73 15.09 -0.69
C LEU A 112 -6.39 15.27 -2.18
N ILE A 113 -5.21 14.78 -2.56
CA ILE A 113 -4.68 14.86 -3.93
C ILE A 113 -5.10 13.60 -4.69
N GLU A 114 -5.85 13.76 -5.77
CA GLU A 114 -6.25 12.65 -6.62
C GLU A 114 -5.09 12.18 -7.51
N LEU A 115 -4.80 10.89 -7.48
CA LEU A 115 -3.78 10.26 -8.31
C LEU A 115 -4.42 9.65 -9.55
N SER A 116 -3.90 10.02 -10.72
CA SER A 116 -4.28 9.37 -11.98
C SER A 116 -3.72 7.94 -12.03
N ASN A 117 -4.62 6.97 -12.05
CA ASN A 117 -4.24 5.57 -11.91
C ASN A 117 -3.50 5.07 -13.19
N PRO A 118 -2.30 4.46 -13.09
CA PRO A 118 -1.59 3.88 -14.23
C PRO A 118 -2.21 2.58 -14.77
N GLY A 119 -3.03 1.90 -13.95
CA GLY A 119 -3.55 0.57 -14.23
C GLY A 119 -4.90 0.53 -14.93
N ALA A 120 -5.30 -0.67 -15.37
CA ALA A 120 -6.60 -0.96 -15.96
C ALA A 120 -7.76 -1.03 -14.93
N SER A 121 -7.48 -0.81 -13.64
CA SER A 121 -8.46 -0.89 -12.55
C SER A 121 -9.16 0.45 -12.38
N SER A 122 -10.49 0.45 -12.39
CA SER A 122 -11.37 1.60 -12.13
C SER A 122 -11.39 2.03 -10.65
N SER A 123 -10.27 1.92 -9.95
CA SER A 123 -10.13 2.34 -8.55
C SER A 123 -9.55 3.76 -8.49
N TRP A 124 -10.09 4.56 -7.58
CA TRP A 124 -9.60 5.89 -7.24
C TRP A 124 -8.53 5.77 -6.16
N PHE A 125 -7.50 6.60 -6.31
CA PHE A 125 -6.41 6.72 -5.37
C PHE A 125 -6.30 8.18 -4.96
N TYR A 126 -6.33 8.43 -3.67
CA TYR A 126 -6.03 9.73 -3.09
C TYR A 126 -4.75 9.63 -2.27
N LEU A 127 -4.04 10.73 -2.20
CA LEU A 127 -2.81 10.90 -1.46
C LEU A 127 -2.97 12.09 -0.52
N THR A 128 -2.52 11.95 0.72
CA THR A 128 -2.47 13.07 1.67
C THR A 128 -1.42 14.09 1.25
N SER A 129 -1.61 15.35 1.65
CA SER A 129 -0.73 16.44 1.22
C SER A 129 0.71 16.28 1.72
N ASP A 130 0.86 15.70 2.91
CA ASP A 130 2.14 15.33 3.53
C ASP A 130 2.74 14.03 2.96
N ASP A 131 2.07 13.40 1.99
CA ASP A 131 2.57 12.26 1.24
C ASP A 131 2.69 10.94 2.02
N GLU A 132 2.12 10.86 3.23
CA GLU A 132 2.23 9.69 4.11
C GLU A 132 1.22 8.58 3.81
N PHE A 133 -0.02 8.94 3.49
CA PHE A 133 -1.12 7.99 3.35
C PHE A 133 -1.70 7.96 1.94
N ILE A 134 -1.95 6.74 1.47
CA ILE A 134 -2.75 6.45 0.29
C ILE A 134 -4.14 6.01 0.73
N ILE A 135 -5.18 6.61 0.15
CA ILE A 135 -6.57 6.17 0.28
C ILE A 135 -6.99 5.56 -1.04
N LYS A 136 -7.30 4.26 -1.03
CA LYS A 136 -7.68 3.50 -2.24
C LYS A 136 -9.14 3.08 -2.17
N THR A 137 -9.90 3.27 -3.25
CA THR A 137 -11.21 2.63 -3.37
C THR A 137 -11.07 1.15 -3.69
N VAL A 138 -11.85 0.33 -2.99
CA VAL A 138 -11.84 -1.13 -3.12
C VAL A 138 -13.23 -1.64 -3.42
N GLN A 139 -13.30 -2.77 -4.12
CA GLN A 139 -14.57 -3.44 -4.39
C GLN A 139 -15.16 -4.03 -3.11
N HIS A 140 -16.46 -4.33 -3.13
CA HIS A 140 -17.13 -4.98 -2.00
C HIS A 140 -16.41 -6.25 -1.53
N LYS A 141 -16.02 -7.10 -2.48
CA LYS A 141 -15.36 -8.38 -2.22
C LYS A 141 -13.98 -8.20 -1.59
N GLU A 142 -13.23 -7.19 -2.03
CA GLU A 142 -11.89 -6.87 -1.49
C GLU A 142 -11.99 -6.37 -0.05
N ALA A 143 -12.97 -5.50 0.26
CA ALA A 143 -13.22 -5.05 1.62
C ALA A 143 -13.65 -6.19 2.57
N GLU A 144 -14.57 -7.06 2.11
CA GLU A 144 -14.99 -8.24 2.87
C GLU A 144 -13.82 -9.21 3.10
N PHE A 145 -12.96 -9.37 2.09
CA PHE A 145 -11.76 -10.18 2.22
C PHE A 145 -10.75 -9.58 3.20
N LEU A 146 -10.51 -8.26 3.14
CA LEU A 146 -9.63 -7.57 4.10
C LEU A 146 -10.10 -7.80 5.53
N GLN A 147 -11.41 -7.69 5.80
CA GLN A 147 -11.94 -7.95 7.14
C GLN A 147 -11.65 -9.38 7.62
N LYS A 148 -11.76 -10.38 6.72
CA LYS A 148 -11.42 -11.79 7.02
C LYS A 148 -9.91 -12.02 7.17
N LEU A 149 -9.08 -11.17 6.58
CA LEU A 149 -7.62 -11.23 6.67
C LEU A 149 -7.10 -10.70 8.03
N LEU A 150 -7.85 -9.80 8.69
CA LEU A 150 -7.38 -9.06 9.87
C LEU A 150 -6.78 -9.93 11.00
N PRO A 151 -7.37 -11.07 11.41
CA PRO A 151 -6.78 -11.89 12.47
C PRO A 151 -5.39 -12.43 12.10
N GLY A 152 -5.23 -12.89 10.86
CA GLY A 152 -3.94 -13.36 10.36
C GLY A 152 -2.93 -12.26 10.13
N TYR A 153 -3.42 -11.08 9.70
CA TYR A 153 -2.60 -9.89 9.57
C TYR A 153 -2.05 -9.46 10.94
N TYR A 154 -2.89 -9.43 11.98
CA TYR A 154 -2.46 -9.19 13.36
C TYR A 154 -1.36 -10.17 13.81
N MET A 155 -1.51 -11.46 13.54
CA MET A 155 -0.47 -12.46 13.86
C MET A 155 0.84 -12.18 13.11
N ASN A 156 0.77 -11.86 11.81
CA ASN A 156 1.95 -11.53 11.01
C ASN A 156 2.68 -10.30 11.56
N LEU A 157 1.96 -9.23 11.90
CA LEU A 157 2.57 -8.00 12.41
C LEU A 157 3.33 -8.23 13.72
N ASN A 158 2.79 -9.05 14.62
CA ASN A 158 3.46 -9.37 15.89
C ASN A 158 4.65 -10.33 15.74
N GLN A 159 4.68 -11.17 14.69
CA GLN A 159 5.75 -12.14 14.47
C GLN A 159 6.83 -11.67 13.48
N ASN A 160 6.48 -10.74 12.59
CA ASN A 160 7.30 -10.24 11.49
C ASN A 160 7.16 -8.72 11.39
N PRO A 161 7.72 -7.96 12.35
CA PRO A 161 7.58 -6.49 12.39
C PRO A 161 8.14 -5.81 11.13
N ARG A 162 9.07 -6.47 10.43
CA ARG A 162 9.72 -6.02 9.19
C ARG A 162 8.93 -6.35 7.92
N THR A 163 7.67 -6.78 8.03
CA THR A 163 6.85 -7.20 6.89
C THR A 163 6.80 -6.13 5.78
N LEU A 164 6.78 -6.61 4.54
CA LEU A 164 6.61 -5.81 3.32
C LEU A 164 5.17 -5.77 2.85
N LEU A 165 4.24 -6.41 3.55
CA LEU A 165 2.81 -6.29 3.27
C LEU A 165 2.34 -4.84 3.46
N PRO A 166 1.25 -4.42 2.78
CA PRO A 166 0.68 -3.10 3.00
C PRO A 166 0.37 -2.85 4.48
N LYS A 167 0.66 -1.64 4.95
CA LYS A 167 0.33 -1.19 6.30
C LYS A 167 -1.06 -0.60 6.26
N PHE A 168 -2.06 -1.32 6.75
CA PHE A 168 -3.45 -0.86 6.71
C PHE A 168 -3.81 -0.07 7.96
N TYR A 169 -4.34 1.13 7.78
CA TYR A 169 -4.65 2.08 8.85
C TYR A 169 -6.15 2.32 9.05
N GLY A 170 -6.98 1.87 8.12
CA GLY A 170 -8.42 1.89 8.26
C GLY A 170 -9.13 1.27 7.07
N LEU A 171 -10.32 0.73 7.34
CA LEU A 171 -11.27 0.25 6.35
C LEU A 171 -12.62 0.94 6.59
N TYR A 172 -13.11 1.65 5.58
CA TYR A 172 -14.29 2.49 5.69
C TYR A 172 -15.28 2.23 4.55
N CYS A 173 -16.55 2.59 4.74
CA CYS A 173 -17.54 2.61 3.67
C CYS A 173 -18.44 3.85 3.79
N ILE A 174 -18.56 4.59 2.70
CA ILE A 174 -19.47 5.72 2.53
C ILE A 174 -20.68 5.21 1.74
N GLN A 175 -21.87 5.34 2.31
CA GLN A 175 -23.14 5.04 1.65
C GLN A 175 -23.88 6.34 1.37
N CYS A 176 -24.02 6.68 0.09
CA CYS A 176 -24.68 7.91 -0.37
C CYS A 176 -25.49 7.59 -1.63
N GLY A 177 -26.76 8.02 -1.70
CA GLY A 177 -27.59 7.84 -2.88
C GLY A 177 -27.73 6.37 -3.35
N GLY A 178 -27.75 5.40 -2.42
CA GLY A 178 -27.79 3.97 -2.75
C GLY A 178 -26.47 3.37 -3.26
N VAL A 179 -25.42 4.18 -3.43
CA VAL A 179 -24.06 3.75 -3.81
C VAL A 179 -23.23 3.49 -2.56
N ASN A 180 -22.41 2.44 -2.60
CA ASN A 180 -21.50 2.06 -1.51
C ASN A 180 -20.05 2.17 -1.97
N ILE A 181 -19.33 3.19 -1.48
CA ILE A 181 -17.92 3.42 -1.80
C ILE A 181 -17.10 2.93 -0.62
N ARG A 182 -16.25 1.91 -0.84
CA ARG A 182 -15.39 1.34 0.21
C ARG A 182 -13.96 1.79 0.01
N LEU A 183 -13.29 2.05 1.12
CA LEU A 183 -12.02 2.75 1.15
C LEU A 183 -11.07 2.04 2.10
N VAL A 184 -9.83 1.91 1.69
CA VAL A 184 -8.73 1.44 2.54
C VAL A 184 -7.72 2.56 2.63
N VAL A 185 -7.34 2.93 3.85
CA VAL A 185 -6.22 3.84 4.12
C VAL A 185 -4.99 2.98 4.41
N MET A 186 -3.89 3.26 3.72
CA MET A 186 -2.66 2.50 3.81
C MET A 186 -1.42 3.39 3.61
N ASN A 187 -0.24 2.87 3.92
CA ASN A 187 1.01 3.61 3.72
C ASN A 187 1.30 3.92 2.25
N ASN A 188 1.91 5.07 2.00
CA ASN A 188 2.60 5.34 0.75
C ASN A 188 3.98 4.64 0.75
N ILE A 189 4.23 3.79 -0.25
CA ILE A 189 5.53 3.10 -0.40
C ILE A 189 6.55 4.00 -1.10
N LEU A 190 6.10 4.90 -1.99
CA LEU A 190 6.94 5.70 -2.86
C LEU A 190 6.72 7.19 -2.57
N PRO A 191 7.47 7.77 -1.62
CA PRO A 191 7.30 9.17 -1.28
C PRO A 191 7.70 10.09 -2.44
N ARG A 192 6.89 11.12 -2.72
CA ARG A 192 7.11 12.24 -3.63
C ARG A 192 8.23 13.18 -3.18
N SER A 193 8.55 13.20 -1.88
CA SER A 193 9.68 13.99 -1.36
C SER A 193 11.02 13.56 -1.98
N LEU A 194 11.10 12.33 -2.49
CA LEU A 194 12.24 11.81 -3.23
C LEU A 194 11.90 11.56 -4.70
N LYS A 195 12.82 11.97 -5.58
CA LYS A 195 12.71 11.67 -7.00
C LYS A 195 12.99 10.17 -7.23
N MET A 196 11.93 9.41 -7.51
CA MET A 196 12.05 8.03 -7.98
C MET A 196 12.51 8.04 -9.44
N HIS A 197 13.78 7.67 -9.65
CA HIS A 197 14.39 7.60 -10.98
C HIS A 197 13.84 6.41 -11.77
N TYR A 198 13.59 5.31 -11.07
CA TYR A 198 12.95 4.14 -11.63
C TYR A 198 11.84 3.64 -10.71
N LYS A 199 10.74 3.15 -11.30
CA LYS A 199 9.65 2.49 -10.60
C LYS A 199 9.29 1.21 -11.32
N TYR A 200 9.09 0.14 -10.58
CA TYR A 200 8.72 -1.17 -11.12
C TYR A 200 7.55 -1.77 -10.36
N ASP A 201 6.63 -2.38 -11.09
CA ASP A 201 5.66 -3.36 -10.61
C ASP A 201 6.18 -4.73 -11.05
N LEU A 202 6.57 -5.61 -10.13
CA LEU A 202 7.22 -6.90 -10.42
C LEU A 202 6.41 -8.07 -9.88
N LYS A 203 6.16 -9.11 -10.70
CA LYS A 203 5.34 -10.30 -10.34
C LYS A 203 6.07 -11.65 -10.53
N GLY A 204 7.27 -11.62 -11.09
CA GLY A 204 8.03 -12.79 -11.50
C GLY A 204 7.42 -13.54 -12.67
N SER A 205 6.64 -12.87 -13.53
CA SER A 205 6.07 -13.46 -14.74
C SER A 205 6.52 -12.71 -15.99
N THR A 206 6.27 -13.28 -17.17
CA THR A 206 6.73 -12.70 -18.45
C THR A 206 5.58 -12.21 -19.34
N TYR A 207 4.41 -12.84 -19.27
CA TYR A 207 3.28 -12.50 -20.13
C TYR A 207 2.68 -11.11 -19.82
N LYS A 208 2.68 -10.19 -20.81
CA LYS A 208 2.23 -8.79 -20.66
C LYS A 208 2.94 -8.03 -19.53
N ARG A 209 4.16 -8.44 -19.20
CA ARG A 209 5.01 -7.82 -18.16
C ARG A 209 6.01 -6.83 -18.72
N ARG A 210 5.53 -6.00 -19.65
CA ARG A 210 6.21 -4.83 -20.20
C ARG A 210 5.32 -3.60 -20.05
N ALA A 211 5.91 -2.45 -19.77
CA ALA A 211 5.21 -1.18 -19.75
C ALA A 211 4.61 -0.86 -21.12
N SER A 212 3.37 -0.36 -21.12
CA SER A 212 2.70 0.05 -22.36
C SER A 212 3.37 1.30 -22.94
N ARG A 213 3.17 1.56 -24.24
CA ARG A 213 3.66 2.80 -24.87
C ARG A 213 3.13 4.06 -24.16
N LYS A 214 1.87 4.03 -23.70
CA LYS A 214 1.24 5.12 -22.93
C LYS A 214 1.93 5.32 -21.58
N GLU A 215 2.26 4.24 -20.88
CA GLU A 215 2.95 4.31 -19.59
C GLU A 215 4.37 4.86 -19.74
N ARG A 216 5.11 4.39 -20.74
CA ARG A 216 6.48 4.84 -21.02
C ARG A 216 6.59 6.31 -21.42
N ALA A 217 5.50 6.90 -21.90
CA ALA A 217 5.44 8.32 -22.28
C ALA A 217 5.24 9.26 -21.08
N LYS A 218 4.95 8.74 -19.88
CA LYS A 218 4.82 9.55 -18.67
C LYS A 218 6.18 10.06 -18.19
N ALA A 219 6.18 11.19 -17.49
CA ALA A 219 7.39 11.75 -16.87
C ALA A 219 8.02 10.81 -15.81
N SER A 220 7.19 10.01 -15.14
CA SER A 220 7.62 9.01 -14.16
C SER A 220 6.90 7.68 -14.44
N PRO A 221 7.40 6.89 -15.40
CA PRO A 221 6.77 5.63 -15.84
C PRO A 221 6.92 4.54 -14.76
N THR A 222 5.96 3.62 -14.74
CA THR A 222 6.02 2.38 -13.96
C THR A 222 6.33 1.21 -14.88
N PHE A 223 7.54 0.71 -14.78
CA PHE A 223 8.05 -0.42 -15.56
C PHE A 223 7.61 -1.76 -14.99
N LYS A 224 7.81 -2.84 -15.75
CA LYS A 224 7.47 -4.20 -15.33
C LYS A 224 8.67 -5.15 -15.44
N ASP A 225 8.45 -6.44 -15.23
CA ASP A 225 9.47 -7.48 -15.13
C ASP A 225 10.42 -7.52 -16.33
N LEU A 226 9.90 -7.51 -17.56
CA LEU A 226 10.74 -7.58 -18.77
C LEU A 226 11.57 -6.30 -18.95
N ASP A 227 10.99 -5.15 -18.60
CA ASP A 227 11.73 -3.89 -18.65
C ASP A 227 12.86 -3.87 -17.61
N PHE A 228 12.62 -4.40 -16.41
CA PHE A 228 13.66 -4.52 -15.37
C PHE A 228 14.83 -5.38 -15.86
N GLN A 229 14.54 -6.55 -16.42
CA GLN A 229 15.56 -7.48 -16.91
C GLN A 229 16.45 -6.89 -18.03
N GLU A 230 15.89 -5.98 -18.83
CA GLU A 230 16.63 -5.29 -19.90
C GLU A 230 17.45 -4.10 -19.39
N MET A 231 16.93 -3.38 -18.38
CA MET A 231 17.56 -2.16 -17.87
C MET A 231 18.58 -2.42 -16.78
N HIS A 232 18.47 -3.54 -16.06
CA HIS A 232 19.31 -3.84 -14.90
C HIS A 232 19.77 -5.30 -14.88
N GLU A 233 21.05 -5.50 -14.55
CA GLU A 233 21.63 -6.83 -14.26
C GLU A 233 21.32 -7.33 -12.83
N GLY A 234 20.55 -6.54 -12.08
CA GLY A 234 20.22 -6.75 -10.67
C GLY A 234 20.66 -5.59 -9.77
N LEU A 235 20.06 -5.54 -8.59
CA LEU A 235 20.38 -4.62 -7.51
C LEU A 235 21.23 -5.35 -6.46
N TYR A 236 22.42 -4.83 -6.18
CA TYR A 236 23.38 -5.49 -5.31
C TYR A 236 23.29 -4.95 -3.89
N PHE A 237 23.14 -5.87 -2.94
CA PHE A 237 23.12 -5.60 -1.50
C PHE A 237 24.26 -6.36 -0.82
N ASP A 238 24.69 -5.86 0.33
CA ASP A 238 25.55 -6.63 1.22
C ASP A 238 24.84 -7.93 1.68
N ALA A 239 25.62 -8.82 2.28
CA ALA A 239 25.15 -10.15 2.64
C ALA A 239 24.00 -10.12 3.65
N ASP A 240 24.05 -9.22 4.62
CA ASP A 240 23.13 -9.20 5.74
C ASP A 240 21.80 -8.58 5.29
N THR A 241 21.86 -7.46 4.57
CA THR A 241 20.69 -6.83 3.94
C THR A 241 19.98 -7.77 2.98
N TYR A 242 20.73 -8.46 2.10
CA TYR A 242 20.14 -9.43 1.17
C TYR A 242 19.42 -10.56 1.90
N ASN A 243 20.08 -11.15 2.91
CA ASN A 243 19.52 -12.26 3.68
C ASN A 243 18.26 -11.83 4.45
N ALA A 244 18.29 -10.65 5.08
CA ALA A 244 17.15 -10.10 5.81
C ALA A 244 15.96 -9.81 4.89
N LEU A 245 16.20 -9.19 3.73
CA LEU A 245 15.18 -8.91 2.73
C LEU A 245 14.54 -10.20 2.20
N MET A 246 15.35 -11.17 1.80
CA MET A 246 14.85 -12.44 1.27
C MET A 246 14.12 -13.26 2.33
N LYS A 247 14.60 -13.28 3.58
CA LYS A 247 13.90 -13.94 4.70
C LYS A 247 12.54 -13.32 4.94
N THR A 248 12.44 -11.99 4.90
CA THR A 248 11.18 -11.25 5.07
C THR A 248 10.21 -11.56 3.94
N LEU A 249 10.65 -11.47 2.68
CA LEU A 249 9.85 -11.84 1.50
C LEU A 249 9.33 -13.28 1.59
N GLN A 250 10.16 -14.23 2.00
CA GLN A 250 9.75 -15.63 2.18
C GLN A 250 8.63 -15.78 3.22
N ARG A 251 8.72 -15.04 4.34
CA ARG A 251 7.68 -15.07 5.38
C ARG A 251 6.38 -14.45 4.87
N ASP A 252 6.45 -13.30 4.22
CA ASP A 252 5.27 -12.62 3.67
C ASP A 252 4.60 -13.45 2.57
N CYS A 253 5.38 -14.06 1.67
CA CYS A 253 4.85 -14.98 0.65
C CYS A 253 4.13 -16.18 1.27
N ARG A 254 4.66 -16.74 2.37
CA ARG A 254 3.99 -17.84 3.10
C ARG A 254 2.66 -17.38 3.71
N VAL A 255 2.60 -16.16 4.24
CA VAL A 255 1.34 -15.57 4.72
C VAL A 255 0.34 -15.43 3.56
N LEU A 256 0.75 -14.83 2.44
CA LEU A 256 -0.10 -14.66 1.25
C LEU A 256 -0.62 -15.99 0.69
N GLU A 257 0.25 -17.01 0.64
CA GLU A 257 -0.10 -18.37 0.23
C GLU A 257 -1.13 -19.01 1.17
N SER A 258 -0.98 -18.83 2.48
CA SER A 258 -1.91 -19.37 3.47
C SER A 258 -3.33 -18.80 3.29
N PHE A 259 -3.43 -17.51 2.93
CA PHE A 259 -4.69 -16.82 2.59
C PHE A 259 -5.17 -17.03 1.15
N LYS A 260 -4.46 -17.86 0.37
CA LYS A 260 -4.77 -18.14 -1.05
C LYS A 260 -4.84 -16.85 -1.89
N ILE A 261 -3.96 -15.90 -1.59
CA ILE A 261 -3.80 -14.65 -2.33
C ILE A 261 -2.82 -14.90 -3.48
N MET A 262 -3.14 -14.35 -4.66
CA MET A 262 -2.28 -14.41 -5.85
C MET A 262 -2.28 -13.04 -6.53
N ASP A 263 -1.50 -12.91 -7.61
CA ASP A 263 -1.45 -11.71 -8.45
C ASP A 263 -1.03 -10.42 -7.74
N TYR A 264 -0.41 -10.51 -6.56
CA TYR A 264 0.27 -9.41 -5.90
C TYR A 264 1.57 -9.03 -6.62
N SER A 265 1.97 -7.77 -6.55
CA SER A 265 3.24 -7.29 -7.10
C SER A 265 4.19 -6.85 -5.97
N LEU A 266 5.49 -6.89 -6.22
CA LEU A 266 6.43 -6.04 -5.50
C LEU A 266 6.51 -4.69 -6.22
N LEU A 267 6.07 -3.64 -5.54
CA LEU A 267 6.33 -2.27 -5.96
C LEU A 267 7.75 -1.90 -5.53
N LEU A 268 8.57 -1.44 -6.47
CA LEU A 268 9.98 -1.12 -6.26
C LEU A 268 10.26 0.28 -6.81
N GLY A 269 10.74 1.18 -5.97
CA GLY A 269 11.25 2.50 -6.32
C GLY A 269 12.76 2.57 -6.13
N ILE A 270 13.45 3.17 -7.09
CA ILE A 270 14.90 3.38 -7.06
C ILE A 270 15.16 4.87 -7.11
N HIS A 271 15.82 5.37 -6.06
CA HIS A 271 16.36 6.71 -6.01
C HIS A 271 17.89 6.64 -6.17
N VAL A 272 18.43 7.26 -7.21
CA VAL A 272 19.87 7.36 -7.44
C VAL A 272 20.39 8.56 -6.65
N LEU A 273 21.36 8.34 -5.76
CA LEU A 273 21.98 9.42 -4.99
C LEU A 273 22.99 10.17 -5.86
N ASP A 274 22.76 11.46 -6.11
CA ASP A 274 23.68 12.28 -6.88
C ASP A 274 24.95 12.59 -6.07
N ARG A 275 26.11 12.30 -6.65
CA ARG A 275 27.42 12.53 -6.03
C ARG A 275 27.78 14.02 -5.97
N LYS A 276 27.08 14.89 -6.71
CA LYS A 276 27.44 16.32 -6.87
C LYS A 276 26.97 17.28 -5.78
N LEU A 277 26.08 16.90 -4.87
CA LEU A 277 25.55 17.82 -3.84
C LEU A 277 26.39 17.89 -2.55
N ARG A 278 27.40 17.03 -2.37
CA ARG A 278 28.25 17.04 -1.16
C ARG A 278 29.42 18.04 -1.19
N GLY A 279 29.42 19.01 -2.11
CA GLY A 279 30.55 19.91 -2.33
C GLY A 279 30.18 21.35 -2.64
N ARG A 280 29.39 22.02 -1.77
CA ARG A 280 29.43 23.48 -1.54
C ARG A 280 28.32 23.93 -0.58
N GLY A 281 28.73 24.61 0.51
CA GLY A 281 27.89 25.59 1.21
C GLY A 281 27.54 25.24 2.65
N GLY A 282 28.31 25.80 3.58
CA GLY A 282 27.91 25.92 4.99
C GLY A 282 26.91 27.06 5.22
N ILE A 283 26.20 26.94 6.34
CA ILE A 283 25.44 27.95 7.12
C ILE A 283 24.33 28.70 6.36
N GLY A 284 23.09 28.33 6.69
CA GLY A 284 21.88 29.08 6.40
C GLY A 284 20.83 28.75 7.45
N ASP A 285 20.80 29.55 8.51
CA ASP A 285 19.86 29.48 9.62
C ASP A 285 18.44 29.75 9.10
N SER A 286 17.57 28.76 9.16
CA SER A 286 16.14 28.92 8.89
C SER A 286 15.41 27.94 9.80
N LYS A 287 14.66 28.50 10.76
CA LYS A 287 13.80 27.81 11.72
C LYS A 287 12.98 26.71 11.04
N ARG A 288 13.48 25.48 11.08
CA ARG A 288 12.74 24.27 10.71
C ARG A 288 11.81 23.94 11.87
N HIS A 289 10.51 24.08 11.64
CA HIS A 289 9.51 23.51 12.54
C HIS A 289 9.58 21.99 12.41
N GLY A 290 10.05 21.32 13.47
CA GLY A 290 9.85 19.90 13.76
C GLY A 290 10.36 18.90 12.70
N GLY A 291 11.46 18.20 13.01
CA GLY A 291 12.05 17.15 12.18
C GLY A 291 11.01 16.18 11.60
N GLN A 292 10.89 16.20 10.28
CA GLN A 292 9.94 15.41 9.50
C GLN A 292 10.55 14.03 9.24
N LYS A 293 10.35 13.10 10.19
CA LYS A 293 10.71 11.70 9.98
C LYS A 293 9.78 11.12 8.92
N VAL A 294 10.31 10.67 7.78
CA VAL A 294 9.58 9.73 6.90
C VAL A 294 9.53 8.41 7.63
N LEU A 295 8.50 8.23 8.45
CA LEU A 295 8.51 7.22 9.50
C LEU A 295 8.35 5.78 8.99
N TYR A 296 8.02 5.52 7.71
CA TYR A 296 7.37 4.25 7.39
C TYR A 296 7.83 3.47 6.16
N SER A 297 9.01 3.73 5.61
CA SER A 297 9.64 2.71 4.78
C SER A 297 10.36 1.71 5.70
N THR A 298 9.81 0.51 5.85
CA THR A 298 10.28 -0.61 6.70
C THR A 298 11.67 -1.15 6.29
N ALA A 299 12.34 -0.44 5.40
CA ALA A 299 13.44 -0.92 4.60
C ALA A 299 14.76 -0.83 5.41
N LEU A 300 14.97 0.23 6.19
CA LEU A 300 16.17 0.39 7.03
C LEU A 300 16.12 -0.32 8.39
N GLU A 301 14.96 -0.35 9.04
CA GLU A 301 14.75 -1.17 10.26
C GLU A 301 14.97 -2.67 10.00
N SER A 302 14.98 -3.07 8.73
CA SER A 302 15.28 -4.43 8.29
C SER A 302 16.76 -4.83 8.32
N ILE A 303 17.69 -3.88 8.48
CA ILE A 303 19.12 -4.11 8.22
C ILE A 303 19.96 -4.19 9.51
N GLN A 304 19.60 -3.46 10.57
CA GLN A 304 20.41 -3.46 11.79
C GLN A 304 20.06 -4.70 12.64
N GLY A 305 21.09 -5.52 12.88
CA GLY A 305 21.02 -6.77 13.62
C GLY A 305 20.71 -6.59 15.10
N ASP A 306 20.54 -7.72 15.79
CA ASP A 306 20.09 -7.87 17.17
C ASP A 306 20.71 -6.85 18.15
N GLY A 307 19.98 -5.76 18.38
CA GLY A 307 20.21 -4.79 19.45
C GLY A 307 18.93 -4.71 20.28
N LYS A 308 19.09 -4.83 21.60
CA LYS A 308 18.00 -4.92 22.58
C LYS A 308 16.92 -3.86 22.36
N ALA A 309 15.67 -4.29 22.46
CA ALA A 309 14.52 -3.40 22.60
C ALA A 309 14.75 -2.46 23.80
N GLY A 310 14.90 -1.15 23.55
CA GLY A 310 14.89 -0.17 24.63
C GLY A 310 15.63 1.14 24.42
N ASP A 311 16.71 1.18 23.63
CA ASP A 311 17.55 2.39 23.56
C ASP A 311 17.39 3.16 22.24
N PRO A 312 17.22 4.50 22.27
CA PRO A 312 17.29 5.33 21.08
C PRO A 312 18.71 5.24 20.51
N LEU A 313 18.86 4.68 19.31
CA LEU A 313 20.15 4.55 18.64
C LEU A 313 20.74 5.94 18.33
N PRO A 314 22.03 6.17 18.62
CA PRO A 314 22.76 7.32 18.13
C PRO A 314 23.11 7.10 16.64
N ASP A 315 22.92 8.13 15.83
CA ASP A 315 23.42 8.29 14.46
C ASP A 315 22.79 7.43 13.33
N ALA A 316 21.45 7.30 13.31
CA ALA A 316 20.75 7.12 12.03
C ALA A 316 20.74 8.47 11.29
N ASP A 317 21.66 8.65 10.32
CA ASP A 317 21.67 9.83 9.45
C ASP A 317 20.24 10.06 8.89
N ASP A 318 19.70 11.23 9.23
CA ASP A 318 18.40 11.82 8.84
C ASP A 318 18.17 11.81 7.30
N ASP A 319 19.23 11.60 6.52
CA ASP A 319 19.28 11.68 5.06
C ASP A 319 18.65 10.48 4.31
N THR A 320 18.32 9.38 4.99
CA THR A 320 17.88 8.14 4.29
C THR A 320 16.37 7.98 4.12
N LEU A 321 15.55 8.76 4.82
CA LEU A 321 14.08 8.76 4.73
C LEU A 321 13.45 7.34 4.71
N GLY A 322 14.09 6.36 5.36
CA GLY A 322 13.62 4.97 5.49
C GLY A 322 13.98 3.99 4.35
N GLY A 323 14.65 4.40 3.26
CA GLY A 323 14.96 3.50 2.14
C GLY A 323 16.17 2.57 2.37
N ILE A 324 16.22 1.38 1.75
CA ILE A 324 17.37 0.46 1.82
C ILE A 324 18.53 0.98 0.96
N PRO A 325 19.74 1.15 1.50
CA PRO A 325 20.92 1.45 0.69
C PRO A 325 21.26 0.25 -0.20
N ALA A 326 21.48 0.50 -1.49
CA ALA A 326 21.92 -0.50 -2.46
C ALA A 326 23.01 0.07 -3.39
N LYS A 327 23.61 -0.81 -4.19
CA LYS A 327 24.54 -0.40 -5.24
C LYS A 327 24.12 -0.96 -6.59
N HIS A 328 24.30 -0.14 -7.62
CA HIS A 328 24.24 -0.58 -9.01
C HIS A 328 25.44 0.02 -9.74
N LYS A 329 26.36 -0.84 -10.19
CA LYS A 329 27.67 -0.42 -10.73
C LYS A 329 28.41 0.46 -9.69
N ASP A 330 28.73 1.70 -10.03
CA ASP A 330 29.41 2.67 -9.16
C ASP A 330 28.45 3.67 -8.49
N GLU A 331 27.14 3.54 -8.73
CA GLU A 331 26.12 4.43 -8.17
C GLU A 331 25.62 3.91 -6.82
N LYS A 332 25.48 4.83 -5.87
CA LYS A 332 24.78 4.56 -4.61
C LYS A 332 23.29 4.79 -4.83
N LEU A 333 22.50 3.79 -4.46
CA LEU A 333 21.06 3.81 -4.60
C LEU A 333 20.40 3.79 -3.23
N LEU A 334 19.20 4.35 -3.19
CA LEU A 334 18.26 4.23 -2.09
C LEU A 334 17.00 3.56 -2.63
N ILE A 335 16.62 2.44 -2.04
CA ILE A 335 15.57 1.54 -2.53
C ILE A 335 14.36 1.58 -1.62
N PHE A 336 13.18 1.76 -2.22
CA PHE A 336 11.89 1.71 -1.54
C PHE A 336 11.11 0.54 -2.12
N LEU A 337 10.58 -0.35 -1.28
CA LEU A 337 9.86 -1.50 -1.77
C LEU A 337 8.73 -1.93 -0.82
N GLY A 338 7.73 -2.59 -1.39
CA GLY A 338 6.62 -3.19 -0.64
C GLY A 338 5.73 -4.04 -1.55
N ILE A 339 5.09 -5.05 -0.98
CA ILE A 339 4.12 -5.88 -1.70
C ILE A 339 2.80 -5.12 -1.79
N ILE A 340 2.19 -5.09 -2.97
CA ILE A 340 0.94 -4.39 -3.26
C ILE A 340 -0.11 -5.33 -3.86
N ASP A 341 -1.36 -4.86 -3.88
CA ASP A 341 -2.53 -5.56 -4.48
C ASP A 341 -2.82 -6.95 -3.88
N ILE A 342 -2.72 -7.07 -2.56
CA ILE A 342 -2.94 -8.35 -1.84
C ILE A 342 -4.41 -8.68 -1.53
N LEU A 343 -5.37 -7.85 -1.95
CA LEU A 343 -6.80 -8.06 -1.61
C LEU A 343 -7.55 -8.98 -2.59
N GLN A 344 -6.85 -9.51 -3.59
CA GLN A 344 -7.41 -10.41 -4.59
C GLN A 344 -7.17 -11.88 -4.19
N SER A 345 -8.19 -12.51 -3.58
CA SER A 345 -8.09 -13.92 -3.16
C SER A 345 -8.65 -14.90 -4.21
N TYR A 346 -7.86 -15.94 -4.50
CA TYR A 346 -8.19 -16.99 -5.47
C TYR A 346 -9.38 -17.87 -5.05
N ARG A 347 -9.67 -17.98 -3.74
CA ARG A 347 -10.80 -18.78 -3.23
C ARG A 347 -12.13 -18.32 -3.82
N PHE A 348 -12.28 -17.03 -4.10
CA PHE A 348 -13.48 -16.47 -4.70
C PHE A 348 -13.55 -16.69 -6.21
N ILE A 349 -12.41 -16.66 -6.90
CA ILE A 349 -12.34 -16.98 -8.34
C ILE A 349 -12.83 -18.41 -8.57
N LYS A 350 -12.36 -19.36 -7.74
CA LYS A 350 -12.86 -20.74 -7.83
C LYS A 350 -14.33 -20.88 -7.50
N LYS A 351 -14.89 -20.10 -6.58
CA LYS A 351 -16.33 -20.16 -6.30
C LYS A 351 -17.15 -19.78 -7.54
N VAL A 352 -16.68 -18.78 -8.30
CA VAL A 352 -17.26 -18.39 -9.59
C VAL A 352 -17.04 -19.47 -10.65
N GLU A 353 -15.81 -20.01 -10.76
CA GLU A 353 -15.51 -21.11 -11.69
C GLU A 353 -16.36 -22.36 -11.38
N HIS A 354 -16.54 -22.72 -10.11
CA HIS A 354 -17.38 -23.85 -9.68
C HIS A 354 -18.87 -23.60 -9.92
N SER A 355 -19.37 -22.38 -9.72
CA SER A 355 -20.76 -22.04 -10.10
C SER A 355 -20.99 -22.14 -11.62
N TRP A 356 -19.98 -21.82 -12.43
CA TRP A 356 -20.04 -21.95 -13.89
C TRP A 356 -19.85 -23.41 -14.36
N LYS A 357 -18.92 -24.15 -13.77
CA LYS A 357 -18.64 -25.58 -14.05
C LYS A 357 -19.74 -26.52 -13.53
N ALA A 358 -20.47 -26.13 -12.49
CA ALA A 358 -21.70 -26.84 -12.10
C ALA A 358 -22.81 -26.72 -13.16
N LEU A 359 -22.76 -25.69 -14.03
CA LEU A 359 -23.69 -25.50 -15.15
C LEU A 359 -23.25 -26.28 -16.41
N VAL A 360 -21.95 -26.58 -16.52
CA VAL A 360 -21.35 -27.25 -17.68
C VAL A 360 -20.39 -28.32 -17.14
N HIS A 361 -20.89 -29.54 -16.96
CA HIS A 361 -20.19 -30.80 -16.63
C HIS A 361 -18.71 -30.69 -16.25
N ASP A 362 -18.34 -31.14 -15.05
CA ASP A 362 -16.93 -31.13 -14.66
C ASP A 362 -16.42 -32.50 -14.18
N GLY A 363 -15.43 -32.98 -14.93
CA GLY A 363 -14.43 -33.92 -14.49
C GLY A 363 -13.42 -33.23 -13.56
N ASP A 364 -12.88 -34.05 -12.68
CA ASP A 364 -12.14 -33.68 -11.49
C ASP A 364 -10.64 -33.36 -11.77
N THR A 365 -9.98 -32.70 -10.80
CA THR A 365 -8.51 -32.56 -10.63
C THR A 365 -7.65 -31.57 -11.46
N VAL A 366 -7.60 -30.26 -11.13
CA VAL A 366 -6.42 -29.39 -11.49
C VAL A 366 -6.08 -28.28 -10.44
N SER A 367 -6.81 -28.16 -9.33
CA SER A 367 -6.97 -26.83 -8.72
C SER A 367 -6.10 -26.49 -7.48
N VAL A 368 -5.35 -27.43 -6.90
CA VAL A 368 -4.68 -27.23 -5.58
C VAL A 368 -3.29 -26.56 -5.68
N HIS A 369 -2.65 -26.52 -6.85
CA HIS A 369 -1.25 -26.06 -7.00
C HIS A 369 -1.03 -24.55 -7.30
N ARG A 370 -2.07 -23.69 -7.33
CA ARG A 370 -1.92 -22.33 -7.93
C ARG A 370 -1.24 -21.26 -7.05
N PRO A 371 -1.54 -21.10 -5.75
CA PRO A 371 -0.90 -20.06 -4.92
C PRO A 371 0.57 -20.35 -4.58
N ASN A 372 0.90 -21.61 -4.28
CA ASN A 372 2.27 -22.03 -3.95
C ASN A 372 3.20 -21.80 -5.14
N PHE A 373 2.78 -22.24 -6.34
CA PHE A 373 3.52 -21.99 -7.56
C PHE A 373 3.72 -20.49 -7.83
N TYR A 374 2.71 -19.67 -7.55
CA TYR A 374 2.83 -18.21 -7.68
C TYR A 374 3.90 -17.66 -6.73
N ALA A 375 3.84 -18.01 -5.45
CA ALA A 375 4.77 -17.55 -4.42
C ALA A 375 6.22 -17.99 -4.73
N ASP A 376 6.42 -19.25 -5.11
CA ASP A 376 7.74 -19.78 -5.46
C ASP A 376 8.33 -19.07 -6.68
N ARG A 377 7.53 -18.87 -7.72
CA ARG A 377 7.94 -18.14 -8.92
C ARG A 377 8.31 -16.69 -8.58
N PHE A 378 7.48 -16.03 -7.78
CA PHE A 378 7.71 -14.66 -7.32
C PHE A 378 9.02 -14.56 -6.54
N LEU A 379 9.21 -15.40 -5.51
CA LEU A 379 10.42 -15.42 -4.68
C LEU A 379 11.67 -15.74 -5.49
N LYS A 380 11.59 -16.72 -6.39
CA LYS A 380 12.70 -17.07 -7.29
C LYS A 380 13.09 -15.87 -8.13
N PHE A 381 12.13 -15.20 -8.77
CA PHE A 381 12.43 -14.02 -9.58
C PHE A 381 13.07 -12.89 -8.75
N MET A 382 12.55 -12.59 -7.56
CA MET A 382 13.13 -11.56 -6.69
C MET A 382 14.56 -11.92 -6.27
N GLY A 383 14.82 -13.16 -5.86
CA GLY A 383 16.13 -13.59 -5.37
C GLY A 383 17.16 -13.90 -6.46
N THR A 384 16.73 -14.20 -7.70
CA THR A 384 17.67 -14.55 -8.78
C THR A 384 17.84 -13.45 -9.81
N MET A 385 16.85 -12.59 -10.04
CA MET A 385 16.91 -11.54 -11.07
C MET A 385 17.02 -10.14 -10.46
N VAL A 386 16.17 -9.83 -9.46
CA VAL A 386 16.01 -8.45 -8.97
C VAL A 386 17.07 -8.11 -7.94
N PHE A 387 17.20 -8.92 -6.89
CA PHE A 387 18.11 -8.71 -5.78
C PHE A 387 19.28 -9.68 -5.88
N LYS A 388 20.49 -9.15 -5.71
CA LYS A 388 21.74 -9.89 -5.82
C LYS A 388 22.60 -9.63 -4.60
N LYS A 389 23.38 -10.64 -4.21
CA LYS A 389 24.38 -10.51 -3.14
C LYS A 389 25.68 -9.97 -3.71
N THR A 390 26.24 -8.93 -3.11
CA THR A 390 27.60 -8.47 -3.45
C THR A 390 28.59 -9.53 -2.98
N HIS A 391 29.26 -10.19 -3.92
CA HIS A 391 30.41 -11.02 -3.59
C HIS A 391 31.59 -10.09 -3.32
N ARG A 392 32.07 -10.02 -2.07
CA ARG A 392 33.38 -9.44 -1.80
C ARG A 392 34.40 -10.26 -2.60
N LYS A 393 35.00 -9.65 -3.62
CA LYS A 393 36.24 -10.18 -4.19
C LYS A 393 37.27 -10.21 -3.06
N LEU A 394 37.64 -11.40 -2.60
CA LEU A 394 38.79 -11.63 -1.73
C LEU A 394 40.06 -11.27 -2.53
N TYR A 395 40.36 -9.98 -2.66
CA TYR A 395 41.67 -9.48 -3.11
C TYR A 395 42.48 -8.95 -1.92
N ALA A 396 42.49 -9.69 -0.81
CA ALA A 396 43.24 -9.30 0.39
C ALA A 396 44.01 -10.47 1.02
N SER A 397 44.44 -11.45 0.23
CA SER A 397 45.32 -12.53 0.70
C SER A 397 46.47 -12.90 -0.25
N LEU A 398 46.67 -12.18 -1.36
CA LEU A 398 47.85 -12.36 -2.22
C LEU A 398 48.91 -11.25 -2.13
N LEU A 399 48.70 -10.21 -1.32
CA LEU A 399 49.66 -9.11 -1.13
C LEU A 399 50.49 -9.21 0.16
N PHE A 400 50.31 -10.27 0.96
CA PHE A 400 51.13 -10.53 2.16
C PHE A 400 52.00 -11.80 2.08
N SER A 401 52.11 -12.44 0.92
CA SER A 401 53.03 -13.58 0.70
C SER A 401 54.21 -13.24 -0.22
N VAL A 402 54.54 -11.95 -0.34
CA VAL A 402 55.83 -11.49 -0.89
C VAL A 402 56.36 -10.39 0.02
N LYS A 403 56.95 -10.78 1.13
CA LYS A 403 58.05 -10.06 1.79
C LYS A 403 58.83 -11.01 2.66
#